data_AF-A0A385FX67-F1
#
_entry.id   AF-A0A385FX67-F1
#
_cell.length_a   1.000
_cell.length_b   1.000
_cell.length_c   1.000
_cell.angle_alpha   90.00
_cell.angle_beta   90.00
_cell.angle_gamma   90.00
#
_symmetry.space_group_name_H-M   'P 1'
#
loop_
_entity.id
_entity.type
_entity.pdbx_description
1 polymer ?
#
loop_
_entity_poly.entity_id
_entity_poly.type
_entity_poly.pdbx_seq_one_letter_code
_entity_poly.pdbx_strand_id
1 'polypeptide(L)'
;MTKTAVPSLRERRKAETWTALHEAAASLARERGLEQATVEAIADSAGVSPRTFFNYFRAKEDAVLGLQEPVLDQQLLSRMSPRLDLVGQVSRLLVSVARTALGSTDALRRRQLMTAYPHLAQRQMEYMVKAEALVCEAVASVLAGDPSWGAGAEGFDADDTARMLVMIAGVPVRFILTSPAYDPVRGLRPEDLDPSLALLRQIQRKLL
;
A
#
# COMPACT_ATOMS: atom_id res chain seq x y z
N MET A 1 -6.29 -28.02 -4.66
CA MET A 1 -7.36 -27.40 -5.47
C MET A 1 -7.92 -26.21 -4.70
N THR A 2 -7.35 -25.02 -4.88
CA THR A 2 -7.82 -23.79 -4.22
C THR A 2 -8.99 -23.21 -5.01
N LYS A 3 -10.19 -23.33 -4.44
CA LYS A 3 -11.43 -22.78 -4.96
C LYS A 3 -11.33 -21.25 -4.94
N THR A 4 -11.14 -20.63 -6.10
CA THR A 4 -11.33 -19.18 -6.27
C THR A 4 -12.78 -18.88 -5.92
N ALA A 5 -13.02 -18.36 -4.71
CA ALA A 5 -14.36 -18.04 -4.27
C ALA A 5 -14.91 -16.94 -5.18
N VAL A 6 -15.95 -17.28 -5.94
CA VAL A 6 -16.67 -16.31 -6.77
C VAL A 6 -17.20 -15.21 -5.83
N PRO A 7 -16.84 -13.93 -6.02
CA PRO A 7 -17.24 -12.87 -5.10
C PRO A 7 -18.77 -12.82 -5.03
N SER A 8 -19.28 -12.74 -3.80
CA SER A 8 -20.70 -12.65 -3.51
C SER A 8 -21.31 -11.44 -4.21
N LEU A 9 -22.62 -11.47 -4.48
CA LEU A 9 -23.33 -10.33 -5.09
C LEU A 9 -23.12 -9.02 -4.30
N ARG A 10 -22.98 -9.14 -2.97
CA ARG A 10 -22.69 -8.00 -2.08
C ARG A 10 -21.28 -7.45 -2.31
N GLU A 11 -20.27 -8.30 -2.42
CA GLU A 11 -18.89 -7.88 -2.68
C GLU A 11 -18.73 -7.26 -4.07
N ARG A 12 -19.42 -7.82 -5.08
CA ARG A 12 -19.46 -7.24 -6.43
C ARG A 12 -20.08 -5.85 -6.43
N ARG A 13 -21.28 -5.70 -5.85
CA ARG A 13 -21.95 -4.39 -5.72
C ARG A 13 -21.10 -3.39 -4.94
N LYS A 14 -20.39 -3.84 -3.91
CA LYS A 14 -19.46 -3.02 -3.14
C LYS A 14 -18.32 -2.51 -4.04
N ALA A 15 -17.68 -3.40 -4.80
CA ALA A 15 -16.61 -3.02 -5.72
C ALA A 15 -17.11 -2.09 -6.84
N GLU A 16 -18.28 -2.38 -7.44
CA GLU A 16 -18.90 -1.55 -8.47
C GLU A 16 -19.20 -0.13 -7.96
N THR A 17 -19.77 -0.02 -6.75
CA THR A 17 -20.05 1.30 -6.13
C THR A 17 -18.77 2.05 -5.83
N TRP A 18 -17.75 1.35 -5.31
CA TRP A 18 -16.44 1.96 -5.05
C TRP A 18 -15.81 2.51 -6.35
N THR A 19 -15.84 1.72 -7.43
CA THR A 19 -15.31 2.13 -8.74
C THR A 19 -16.10 3.32 -9.31
N ALA A 20 -17.43 3.29 -9.24
CA ALA A 20 -18.26 4.40 -9.74
C ALA A 20 -17.95 5.72 -9.00
N LEU A 21 -17.80 5.66 -7.68
CA LEU A 21 -17.43 6.80 -6.85
C LEU A 21 -16.02 7.32 -7.17
N HIS A 22 -15.04 6.42 -7.33
CA HIS A 22 -13.67 6.79 -7.69
C HIS A 22 -13.60 7.47 -9.07
N GLU A 23 -14.23 6.87 -10.09
CA GLU A 23 -14.24 7.41 -11.44
C GLU A 23 -14.95 8.77 -11.50
N ALA A 24 -16.08 8.93 -10.79
CA ALA A 24 -16.78 10.20 -10.68
C ALA A 24 -15.90 11.28 -10.03
N ALA A 25 -15.25 10.96 -8.91
CA ALA A 25 -14.36 11.88 -8.19
C ALA A 25 -13.16 12.30 -9.03
N ALA A 26 -12.45 11.33 -9.62
CA ALA A 26 -11.27 11.59 -10.41
C ALA A 26 -11.60 12.37 -11.70
N SER A 27 -12.75 12.10 -12.33
CA SER A 27 -13.20 12.82 -13.53
C SER A 27 -13.58 14.26 -13.22
N LEU A 28 -14.37 14.49 -12.16
CA LEU A 28 -14.74 15.85 -11.72
C LEU A 28 -13.50 16.67 -11.34
N ALA A 29 -12.56 16.08 -10.58
CA ALA A 29 -11.33 16.76 -10.20
C ALA A 29 -10.48 17.15 -11.42
N ARG A 30 -10.44 16.30 -12.45
CA ARG A 30 -9.69 16.56 -13.70
C ARG A 30 -10.37 17.60 -14.59
N GLU A 31 -11.69 17.56 -14.71
CA GLU A 31 -12.45 18.39 -15.66
C GLU A 31 -12.83 19.75 -15.12
N ARG A 32 -13.14 19.82 -13.81
CA ARG A 32 -13.68 21.02 -13.16
C ARG A 32 -12.80 21.53 -12.01
N GLY A 33 -11.74 20.81 -11.70
CA GLY A 33 -10.84 21.09 -10.60
C GLY A 33 -11.26 20.42 -9.29
N LEU A 34 -10.29 20.19 -8.41
CA LEU A 34 -10.48 19.47 -7.14
C LEU A 34 -11.50 20.14 -6.19
N GLU A 35 -11.64 21.46 -6.23
CA GLU A 35 -12.63 22.18 -5.42
C GLU A 35 -14.06 21.88 -5.83
N GLN A 36 -14.29 21.68 -7.13
CA GLN A 36 -15.62 21.38 -7.68
C GLN A 36 -16.01 19.91 -7.54
N ALA A 37 -15.07 19.04 -7.20
CA ALA A 37 -15.31 17.63 -6.87
C ALA A 37 -15.82 17.49 -5.41
N THR A 38 -16.95 18.14 -5.09
CA THR A 38 -17.56 18.03 -3.75
C THR A 38 -18.15 16.64 -3.54
N VAL A 39 -18.35 16.23 -2.29
CA VAL A 39 -18.94 14.93 -1.96
C VAL A 39 -20.34 14.79 -2.58
N GLU A 40 -21.11 15.87 -2.59
CA GLU A 40 -22.44 15.95 -3.20
C GLU A 40 -22.34 15.73 -4.71
N ALA A 41 -21.49 16.47 -5.41
CA ALA A 41 -21.32 16.33 -6.86
C ALA A 41 -20.83 14.93 -7.26
N ILE A 42 -19.93 14.34 -6.45
CA ILE A 42 -19.43 12.98 -6.67
C ILE A 42 -20.54 11.95 -6.47
N ALA A 43 -21.28 12.05 -5.36
CA ALA A 43 -22.35 11.13 -5.04
C ALA A 43 -23.47 11.18 -6.09
N ASP A 44 -23.86 12.38 -6.50
CA ASP A 44 -24.87 12.61 -7.55
C ASP A 44 -24.42 12.01 -8.89
N SER A 45 -23.17 12.25 -9.29
CA SER A 45 -22.57 11.69 -10.51
C SER A 45 -22.51 10.15 -10.49
N ALA A 46 -22.24 9.56 -9.32
CA ALA A 46 -22.21 8.12 -9.13
C ALA A 46 -23.60 7.49 -8.87
N GLY A 47 -24.68 8.30 -8.81
CA GLY A 47 -26.04 7.81 -8.56
C GLY A 47 -26.27 7.26 -7.16
N VAL A 48 -25.55 7.77 -6.15
CA VAL A 48 -25.68 7.35 -4.75
C VAL A 48 -25.86 8.55 -3.82
N SER A 49 -26.23 8.32 -2.56
CA SER A 49 -26.32 9.41 -1.58
C SER A 49 -24.94 9.79 -0.99
N PRO A 50 -24.76 11.03 -0.49
CA PRO A 50 -23.56 11.41 0.28
C PRO A 50 -23.28 10.48 1.46
N ARG A 51 -24.33 9.99 2.14
CA ARG A 51 -24.18 8.95 3.18
C ARG A 51 -23.54 7.68 2.63
N THR A 52 -23.90 7.28 1.41
CA THR A 52 -23.30 6.12 0.75
C THR A 52 -21.84 6.37 0.40
N PHE A 53 -21.48 7.57 -0.08
CA PHE A 53 -20.09 7.96 -0.29
C PHE A 53 -19.23 7.70 0.95
N PHE A 54 -19.67 8.17 2.12
CA PHE A 54 -18.93 8.01 3.38
C PHE A 54 -18.81 6.56 3.86
N ASN A 55 -19.60 5.63 3.33
CA ASN A 55 -19.40 4.19 3.59
C ASN A 55 -18.18 3.62 2.86
N TYR A 56 -17.64 4.33 1.86
CA TYR A 56 -16.51 3.89 1.03
C TYR A 56 -15.26 4.73 1.21
N PHE A 57 -15.41 6.06 1.34
CA PHE A 57 -14.30 6.99 1.42
C PHE A 57 -14.46 7.92 2.63
N ARG A 58 -13.35 8.20 3.33
CA ARG A 58 -13.37 9.12 4.48
C ARG A 58 -13.33 10.58 4.04
N ALA A 59 -12.78 10.84 2.85
CA ALA A 59 -12.63 12.17 2.28
C ALA A 59 -12.73 12.14 0.75
N LYS A 60 -13.01 13.29 0.11
CA LYS A 60 -13.05 13.39 -1.35
C LYS A 60 -11.69 13.07 -1.97
N GLU A 61 -10.59 13.41 -1.29
CA GLU A 61 -9.23 13.17 -1.72
C GLU A 61 -8.94 11.67 -1.81
N ASP A 62 -9.50 10.87 -0.88
CA ASP A 62 -9.40 9.41 -0.92
C ASP A 62 -10.10 8.86 -2.17
N ALA A 63 -11.29 9.38 -2.47
CA ALA A 63 -12.05 9.02 -3.66
C ALA A 63 -11.34 9.46 -4.95
N VAL A 64 -10.74 10.65 -4.98
CA VAL A 64 -9.99 11.17 -6.14
C VAL A 64 -8.75 10.32 -6.42
N LEU A 65 -8.04 9.89 -5.38
CA LEU A 65 -6.80 9.11 -5.51
C LEU A 65 -7.00 7.60 -5.57
N GLY A 66 -8.22 7.12 -5.28
CA GLY A 66 -8.56 5.70 -5.21
C GLY A 66 -7.92 5.00 -4.00
N LEU A 67 -7.76 5.72 -2.88
CA LEU A 67 -7.12 5.19 -1.68
C LEU A 67 -8.07 4.27 -0.92
N GLN A 68 -7.51 3.21 -0.34
CA GLN A 68 -8.22 2.23 0.48
C GLN A 68 -7.42 1.90 1.73
N GLU A 69 -8.09 1.44 2.79
CA GLU A 69 -7.36 0.96 3.96
C GLU A 69 -6.44 -0.20 3.56
N PRO A 70 -5.16 -0.17 3.98
CA PRO A 70 -4.22 -1.23 3.64
C PRO A 70 -4.71 -2.57 4.19
N VAL A 71 -4.51 -3.62 3.41
CA VAL A 71 -4.85 -4.99 3.78
C VAL A 71 -3.59 -5.83 3.78
N LEU A 72 -3.39 -6.57 4.86
CA LEU A 72 -2.25 -7.46 5.01
C LEU A 72 -2.36 -8.65 4.05
N ASP A 73 -1.27 -8.94 3.34
CA ASP A 73 -1.18 -10.13 2.50
C ASP A 73 -0.92 -11.37 3.37
N GLN A 74 -2.01 -12.04 3.76
CA GLN A 74 -1.97 -13.21 4.62
C GLN A 74 -1.21 -14.40 3.99
N GLN A 75 -1.14 -14.47 2.66
CA GLN A 75 -0.40 -15.53 1.98
C GLN A 75 1.11 -15.31 2.05
N LEU A 76 1.56 -14.07 1.89
CA LEU A 76 2.96 -13.72 2.11
C LEU A 76 3.35 -13.85 3.58
N LEU A 77 2.51 -13.34 4.49
CA LEU A 77 2.76 -13.40 5.93
C LEU A 77 2.88 -14.85 6.44
N SER A 78 1.95 -15.73 6.07
CA SER A 78 1.97 -17.14 6.50
C SER A 78 3.18 -17.95 5.99
N ARG A 79 3.85 -17.46 4.94
CA ARG A 79 5.09 -18.05 4.40
C ARG A 79 6.34 -17.46 5.03
N MET A 80 6.22 -16.42 5.86
CA MET A 80 7.37 -15.78 6.46
C MET A 80 8.10 -16.73 7.40
N SER A 81 9.42 -16.77 7.26
CA SER A 81 10.31 -17.52 8.14
C SER A 81 11.39 -16.58 8.68
N PRO A 82 11.45 -16.36 10.01
CA PRO A 82 12.46 -15.51 10.66
C PRO A 82 13.90 -16.01 10.53
N ARG A 83 14.08 -17.23 10.01
CA ARG A 83 15.39 -17.85 9.76
C ARG A 83 15.89 -17.67 8.32
N LEU A 84 15.02 -17.15 7.45
CA LEU A 84 15.35 -16.88 6.05
C LEU A 84 15.51 -15.37 5.85
N ASP A 85 15.75 -14.96 4.59
CA ASP A 85 15.96 -13.57 4.17
C ASP A 85 14.82 -12.64 4.60
N LEU A 86 14.86 -12.16 5.84
CA LEU A 86 13.80 -11.36 6.47
C LEU A 86 13.63 -10.02 5.75
N VAL A 87 14.74 -9.39 5.35
CA VAL A 87 14.71 -8.13 4.60
C VAL A 87 13.90 -8.30 3.31
N GLY A 88 14.20 -9.31 2.49
CA GLY A 88 13.44 -9.53 1.25
C GLY A 88 11.99 -9.94 1.48
N GLN A 89 11.69 -10.74 2.51
CA GLN A 89 10.33 -11.11 2.86
C GLN A 89 9.49 -9.88 3.27
N VAL A 90 10.04 -9.02 4.13
CA VAL A 90 9.39 -7.78 4.59
C VAL A 90 9.29 -6.77 3.44
N SER A 91 10.30 -6.62 2.59
CA SER A 91 10.23 -5.73 1.42
C SER A 91 9.08 -6.12 0.48
N ARG A 92 8.90 -7.42 0.22
CA ARG A 92 7.80 -7.91 -0.62
C ARG A 92 6.45 -7.71 0.05
N LEU A 93 6.36 -7.91 1.37
CA LEU A 93 5.15 -7.65 2.14
C LEU A 93 4.77 -6.16 2.11
N LEU A 94 5.74 -5.24 2.31
CA LEU A 94 5.55 -3.79 2.19
C LEU A 94 4.96 -3.42 0.82
N VAL A 95 5.53 -3.94 -0.26
CA VAL A 95 5.01 -3.68 -1.62
C VAL A 95 3.61 -4.24 -1.79
N SER A 96 3.33 -5.46 -1.33
CA SER A 96 2.00 -6.05 -1.43
C SER A 96 0.95 -5.22 -0.69
N VAL A 97 1.22 -4.83 0.56
CA VAL A 97 0.31 -4.02 1.37
C VAL A 97 0.13 -2.61 0.78
N ALA A 98 1.20 -1.94 0.37
CA ALA A 98 1.12 -0.62 -0.25
C ALA A 98 0.25 -0.63 -1.52
N ARG A 99 0.31 -1.68 -2.33
CA ARG A 99 -0.53 -1.83 -3.53
C ARG A 99 -2.02 -1.93 -3.20
N THR A 100 -2.38 -2.55 -2.08
CA THR A 100 -3.79 -2.58 -1.64
C THR A 100 -4.28 -1.18 -1.27
N ALA A 101 -3.44 -0.40 -0.59
CA ALA A 101 -3.79 0.96 -0.18
C ALA A 101 -3.91 1.95 -1.34
N LEU A 102 -3.11 1.75 -2.40
CA LEU A 102 -3.12 2.60 -3.60
C LEU A 102 -4.14 2.15 -4.66
N GLY A 103 -4.78 0.99 -4.50
CA GLY A 103 -5.62 0.41 -5.54
C GLY A 103 -4.85 0.00 -6.81
N SER A 104 -5.51 -0.79 -7.66
CA SER A 104 -4.90 -1.40 -8.86
C SER A 104 -5.09 -0.60 -10.15
N THR A 105 -5.98 0.40 -10.15
CA THR A 105 -6.40 1.10 -11.36
C THR A 105 -6.00 2.56 -11.28
N ASP A 106 -5.16 2.98 -12.22
CA ASP A 106 -4.88 4.37 -12.56
C ASP A 106 -3.76 5.14 -11.82
N ALA A 107 -2.57 4.53 -11.79
CA ALA A 107 -1.38 5.19 -11.26
C ALA A 107 -0.96 6.45 -12.07
N LEU A 108 -1.26 6.51 -13.37
CA LEU A 108 -1.00 7.70 -14.22
C LEU A 108 -1.86 8.88 -13.79
N ARG A 109 -3.19 8.69 -13.71
CA ARG A 109 -4.12 9.76 -13.30
C ARG A 109 -3.81 10.22 -11.90
N ARG A 110 -3.51 9.31 -10.97
CA ARG A 110 -3.07 9.68 -9.62
C ARG A 110 -1.81 10.56 -9.64
N ARG A 111 -0.81 10.22 -10.44
CA ARG A 111 0.41 11.04 -10.57
C ARG A 111 0.11 12.42 -11.14
N GLN A 112 -0.75 12.52 -12.15
CA GLN A 112 -1.18 13.79 -12.73
C GLN A 112 -1.91 14.65 -11.69
N LEU A 113 -2.85 14.06 -10.94
CA LEU A 113 -3.59 14.73 -9.88
C LEU A 113 -2.66 15.24 -8.77
N MET A 114 -1.67 14.47 -8.33
CA MET A 114 -0.70 14.94 -7.33
C MET A 114 0.24 16.03 -7.85
N THR A 115 0.54 16.02 -9.15
CA THR A 115 1.34 17.09 -9.77
C THR A 115 0.53 18.39 -9.84
N ALA A 116 -0.77 18.29 -10.15
CA ALA A 116 -1.68 19.43 -10.13
C ALA A 116 -2.02 19.92 -8.71
N TYR A 117 -2.11 19.00 -7.75
CA TYR A 117 -2.56 19.25 -6.38
C TYR A 117 -1.60 18.61 -5.37
N PRO A 118 -0.50 19.30 -4.98
CA PRO A 118 0.55 18.70 -4.14
C PRO A 118 0.10 18.16 -2.78
N HIS A 119 -0.95 18.72 -2.18
CA HIS A 119 -1.50 18.23 -0.91
C HIS A 119 -2.11 16.81 -1.03
N LEU A 120 -2.46 16.37 -2.24
CA LEU A 120 -2.86 14.98 -2.48
C LEU A 120 -1.70 13.99 -2.22
N ALA A 121 -0.45 14.43 -2.41
CA ALA A 121 0.72 13.60 -2.09
C ALA A 121 0.85 13.41 -0.57
N GLN A 122 0.54 14.43 0.23
CA GLN A 122 0.47 14.29 1.70
C GLN A 122 -0.61 13.27 2.08
N ARG A 123 -1.79 13.34 1.45
CA ARG A 123 -2.86 12.38 1.70
C ARG A 123 -2.46 10.95 1.32
N GLN A 124 -1.78 10.75 0.19
CA GLN A 124 -1.24 9.44 -0.17
C GLN A 124 -0.20 8.97 0.86
N MET A 125 0.68 9.87 1.34
CA MET A 125 1.69 9.53 2.34
C MET A 125 1.06 9.00 3.63
N GLU A 126 -0.07 9.56 4.08
CA GLU A 126 -0.80 9.04 5.24
C GLU A 126 -1.18 7.56 5.08
N TYR A 127 -1.61 7.15 3.89
CA TYR A 127 -1.91 5.73 3.60
C TYR A 127 -0.65 4.87 3.50
N MET A 128 0.48 5.43 3.06
CA MET A 128 1.77 4.71 3.08
C MET A 128 2.26 4.49 4.50
N VAL A 129 2.10 5.47 5.39
CA VAL A 129 2.41 5.32 6.82
C VAL A 129 1.51 4.26 7.46
N LYS A 130 0.21 4.24 7.15
CA LYS A 130 -0.70 3.17 7.61
C LYS A 130 -0.29 1.79 7.10
N ALA A 131 0.10 1.69 5.84
CA ALA A 131 0.55 0.43 5.23
C ALA A 131 1.83 -0.08 5.91
N GLU A 132 2.79 0.81 6.17
CA GLU A 132 4.02 0.52 6.89
C GLU A 132 3.74 0.06 8.33
N ALA A 133 2.88 0.79 9.06
CA ALA A 133 2.50 0.43 10.43
C ALA A 133 1.84 -0.95 10.50
N LEU A 134 0.93 -1.27 9.57
CA LEU A 134 0.29 -2.59 9.48
C LEU A 134 1.31 -3.71 9.27
N VAL A 135 2.34 -3.47 8.44
CA VAL A 135 3.42 -4.44 8.23
C VAL A 135 4.30 -4.55 9.47
N CYS A 136 4.61 -3.43 10.13
CA CYS A 136 5.41 -3.43 11.36
C CYS A 136 4.74 -4.25 12.47
N GLU A 137 3.44 -4.06 12.71
CA GLU A 137 2.67 -4.83 13.69
C GLU A 137 2.67 -6.33 13.36
N ALA A 138 2.46 -6.67 12.08
CA ALA A 138 2.47 -8.06 11.63
C ALA A 138 3.84 -8.73 11.80
N VAL A 139 4.91 -8.02 11.47
CA VAL A 139 6.29 -8.50 11.62
C VAL A 139 6.67 -8.65 13.09
N ALA A 140 6.29 -7.70 13.95
CA ALA A 140 6.52 -7.81 15.39
C ALA A 140 5.87 -9.08 15.96
N SER A 141 4.62 -9.37 15.56
CA SER A 141 3.94 -10.61 15.95
C SER A 141 4.67 -11.88 15.47
N VAL A 142 5.18 -11.87 14.23
CA VAL A 142 5.97 -12.99 13.68
C VAL A 142 7.28 -13.19 14.46
N LEU A 143 7.98 -12.10 14.79
CA LEU A 143 9.24 -12.15 15.52
C LEU A 143 9.05 -12.60 16.98
N ALA A 144 8.01 -12.09 17.65
CA ALA A 144 7.68 -12.49 19.01
C ALA A 144 7.35 -13.99 19.14
N GLY A 145 6.85 -14.60 18.06
CA GLY A 145 6.56 -16.03 17.99
C GLY A 145 7.77 -16.94 17.73
N ASP A 146 8.93 -16.40 17.34
CA ASP A 146 10.12 -17.20 17.03
C ASP A 146 11.14 -17.13 18.19
N PRO A 147 11.59 -18.27 18.75
CA PRO A 147 12.56 -18.29 19.85
C PRO A 147 13.87 -17.54 19.59
N SER A 148 14.32 -17.39 18.33
CA SER A 148 15.56 -16.66 18.02
C SER A 148 15.41 -15.14 18.14
N TRP A 149 14.18 -14.64 18.12
CA TRP A 149 13.88 -13.20 18.13
C TRP A 149 13.06 -12.79 19.36
N GLY A 150 12.21 -13.68 19.89
CA GLY A 150 11.33 -13.40 21.01
C GLY A 150 12.03 -13.18 22.36
N ALA A 151 13.29 -13.59 22.51
CA ALA A 151 14.11 -13.25 23.68
C ALA A 151 14.64 -11.80 23.67
N GLY A 152 14.43 -11.08 22.56
CA GLY A 152 15.00 -9.77 22.31
C GLY A 152 16.40 -9.83 21.70
N ALA A 153 16.76 -8.79 20.95
CA ALA A 153 18.08 -8.63 20.34
C ALA A 153 18.81 -7.48 21.05
N GLU A 154 19.91 -7.76 21.75
CA GLU A 154 20.72 -6.73 22.44
C GLU A 154 19.93 -5.82 23.40
N GLY A 155 18.86 -6.34 24.02
CA GLY A 155 17.99 -5.59 24.93
C GLY A 155 16.81 -4.87 24.27
N PHE A 156 16.66 -4.97 22.95
CA PHE A 156 15.49 -4.50 22.21
C PHE A 156 14.42 -5.59 22.09
N ASP A 157 13.15 -5.19 22.17
CA ASP A 157 12.03 -6.10 22.02
C ASP A 157 11.69 -6.40 20.54
N ALA A 158 10.66 -7.23 20.32
CA ALA A 158 10.23 -7.62 18.98
C ALA A 158 9.67 -6.43 18.19
N ASP A 159 9.06 -5.44 18.85
CA ASP A 159 8.51 -4.24 18.25
C ASP A 159 9.63 -3.31 17.76
N ASP A 160 10.66 -3.07 18.57
CA ASP A 160 11.88 -2.35 18.20
C ASP A 160 12.58 -3.02 17.02
N THR A 161 12.72 -4.34 17.07
CA THR A 161 13.35 -5.12 16.01
C THR A 161 12.54 -5.04 14.71
N ALA A 162 11.21 -5.14 14.79
CA ALA A 162 10.32 -5.02 13.64
C ALA A 162 10.40 -3.62 13.01
N ARG A 163 10.40 -2.55 13.83
CA ARG A 163 10.58 -1.17 13.36
C ARG A 163 11.88 -1.01 12.57
N MET A 164 13.00 -1.48 13.14
CA MET A 164 14.29 -1.41 12.46
C MET A 164 14.31 -2.23 11.17
N LEU A 165 13.76 -3.44 11.20
CA LEU A 165 13.68 -4.32 10.04
C LEU A 165 12.84 -3.71 8.91
N VAL A 166 11.70 -3.10 9.23
CA VAL A 166 10.85 -2.40 8.25
C VAL A 166 11.59 -1.22 7.62
N MET A 167 12.32 -0.42 8.39
CA MET A 167 13.15 0.66 7.85
C MET A 167 14.21 0.14 6.87
N ILE A 168 14.89 -0.96 7.21
CA ILE A 168 15.89 -1.61 6.34
C ILE A 168 15.21 -2.19 5.08
N ALA A 169 14.09 -2.87 5.26
CA ALA A 169 13.32 -3.49 4.17
C ALA A 169 12.65 -2.45 3.24
N GLY A 170 12.49 -1.20 3.68
CA GLY A 170 12.09 -0.08 2.83
C GLY A 170 13.18 0.39 1.87
N VAL A 171 14.46 0.11 2.12
CA VAL A 171 15.57 0.60 1.29
C VAL A 171 15.51 0.06 -0.15
N PRO A 172 15.36 -1.25 -0.40
CA PRO A 172 15.21 -1.79 -1.77
C PRO A 172 14.01 -1.24 -2.52
N VAL A 173 12.91 -0.95 -1.80
CA VAL A 173 11.68 -0.36 -2.33
C VAL A 173 11.95 1.07 -2.78
N ARG A 174 12.48 1.90 -1.87
CA ARG A 174 12.80 3.31 -2.13
C ARG A 174 13.81 3.44 -3.27
N PHE A 175 14.85 2.60 -3.30
CA PHE A 175 15.85 2.59 -4.36
C PHE A 175 15.21 2.46 -5.75
N ILE A 176 14.26 1.53 -5.92
CA ILE A 176 13.54 1.38 -7.18
C ILE A 176 12.65 2.60 -7.44
N LEU A 177 11.86 3.05 -6.47
CA LEU A 177 10.96 4.20 -6.66
C LEU A 177 11.70 5.49 -7.05
N THR A 178 12.96 5.65 -6.64
CA THR A 178 13.81 6.78 -7.01
C THR A 178 14.66 6.53 -8.26
N SER A 179 14.62 5.33 -8.83
CA SER A 179 15.40 4.95 -10.01
C SER A 179 14.77 5.51 -11.29
N PRO A 180 15.58 5.96 -12.27
CA PRO A 180 15.08 6.34 -13.61
C PRO A 180 14.31 5.23 -14.32
N ALA A 181 14.52 3.97 -13.96
CA ALA A 181 13.87 2.81 -14.56
C ALA A 181 12.45 2.54 -14.00
N TYR A 182 12.00 3.28 -12.97
CA TYR A 182 10.69 3.08 -12.39
C TYR A 182 9.58 3.57 -13.32
N ASP A 183 8.75 2.64 -13.77
CA ASP A 183 7.51 2.94 -14.48
C ASP A 183 6.35 3.13 -13.48
N PRO A 184 5.87 4.37 -13.27
CA PRO A 184 4.76 4.64 -12.37
C PRO A 184 3.45 4.01 -12.85
N VAL A 185 3.28 3.75 -14.16
CA VAL A 185 2.06 3.19 -14.75
C VAL A 185 1.92 1.73 -14.39
N ARG A 186 3.00 0.97 -14.59
CA ARG A 186 3.07 -0.44 -14.20
C ARG A 186 3.02 -0.60 -12.68
N GLY A 187 3.55 0.39 -11.96
CA GLY A 187 3.74 0.37 -10.52
C GLY A 187 4.79 -0.66 -10.10
N LEU A 188 5.10 -0.67 -8.82
CA LEU A 188 6.04 -1.63 -8.23
C LEU A 188 5.33 -2.93 -7.88
N ARG A 189 5.95 -4.07 -8.19
CA ARG A 189 5.48 -5.40 -7.80
C ARG A 189 6.52 -6.11 -6.92
N PRO A 190 6.12 -7.08 -6.08
CA PRO A 190 7.05 -7.79 -5.21
C PRO A 190 8.22 -8.46 -5.94
N GLU A 191 8.02 -8.94 -7.17
CA GLU A 191 9.04 -9.54 -8.02
C GLU A 191 10.10 -8.54 -8.51
N ASP A 192 9.77 -7.25 -8.58
CA ASP A 192 10.68 -6.21 -9.08
C ASP A 192 11.81 -5.90 -8.10
N LEU A 193 11.71 -6.38 -6.86
CA LEU A 193 12.67 -6.13 -5.79
C LEU A 193 13.94 -6.97 -5.92
N ASP A 194 13.98 -8.00 -6.77
CA ASP A 194 15.10 -8.94 -6.82
C ASP A 194 16.46 -8.25 -7.09
N PRO A 195 16.59 -7.31 -8.05
CA PRO A 195 17.85 -6.62 -8.30
C PRO A 195 18.29 -5.72 -7.13
N SER A 196 17.36 -4.98 -6.52
CA SER A 196 17.69 -4.07 -5.41
C SER A 196 18.00 -4.82 -4.12
N LEU A 197 17.34 -5.95 -3.87
CA LEU A 197 17.67 -6.86 -2.78
C LEU A 197 19.04 -7.52 -2.99
N ALA A 198 19.36 -7.96 -4.21
CA ALA A 198 20.67 -8.50 -4.52
C ALA A 198 21.79 -7.48 -4.27
N LEU A 199 21.58 -6.23 -4.70
CA LEU A 199 22.51 -5.12 -4.46
C LEU A 199 22.67 -4.84 -2.96
N LEU A 200 21.56 -4.75 -2.20
CA LEU A 200 21.61 -4.51 -0.75
C LEU A 200 22.42 -5.60 -0.03
N ARG A 201 22.17 -6.88 -0.33
CA ARG A 201 22.92 -8.00 0.24
C ARG A 201 24.40 -7.95 -0.14
N GLN A 202 24.74 -7.53 -1.36
CA GLN A 202 26.13 -7.34 -1.76
C GLN A 202 26.81 -6.21 -0.99
N ILE A 203 26.11 -5.10 -0.75
CA ILE A 203 26.61 -3.97 0.04
C ILE A 203 26.85 -4.42 1.49
N GLN A 204 25.87 -5.10 2.11
CA GLN A 204 26.00 -5.60 3.49
C GLN A 204 27.21 -6.52 3.67
N ARG A 205 27.44 -7.45 2.74
CA ARG A 205 28.62 -8.35 2.76
C ARG A 205 29.97 -7.66 2.54
N LYS A 206 29.99 -6.44 2.01
CA LYS A 206 31.23 -5.68 1.80
C LYS A 206 31.55 -4.75 2.97
N LEU A 207 30.55 -4.41 3.77
CA LEU A 207 30.67 -3.50 4.90
C LEU A 207 30.89 -4.22 6.24
N LEU A 208 30.51 -5.50 6.32
CA LEU A 208 30.66 -6.39 7.48
C LEU A 208 31.64 -7.52 7.12
#